data_AF-A0AA39X213-F1
#
_entry.id   AF-A0AA39X213-F1
#
_cell.length_a   1.000
_cell.length_b   1.000
_cell.length_c   1.000
_cell.angle_alpha   90.00
_cell.angle_beta   90.00
_cell.angle_gamma   90.00
#
_symmetry.space_group_name_H-M   'P 1'
#
loop_
_entity.id
_entity.type
_entity.pdbx_description
1 polymer ?
#
loop_
_entity_poly.entity_id
_entity_poly.type
_entity_poly.pdbx_seq_one_letter_code
_entity_poly.pdbx_strand_id
1 'polypeptide(L)'
;IDHNYHDRVKGRRTIVADHASTVLGAIPEGHVVIREVYEYLLAEYLPIRYPSMFEVRRDGISSTFFNKVTRLESPLSSPPHDPLEALKIISETVEDDMFLLLQEPNTPAGEPGEHKSVAFICCYPGGFDPSEKLGKGLKAIHVPVPAYDKIGPSMERYFSRVEWAVQTHTKLFAPSGNHIHVGETVQEDAHVDIETARLRVELQTLTRLPQTRALIFSFKTYLYPLSDIKAEGLGPQLADAVEGLKAGNAPGMWVYKGGVRWGKAVCDYLRS
;
A
#
# COMPACT_ATOMS: atom_id res chain seq x y z
N ILE A 1 1.23 13.56 1.53
CA ILE A 1 0.53 14.26 2.63
C ILE A 1 -0.51 15.20 2.06
N ASP A 2 -1.77 15.02 2.45
CA ASP A 2 -2.90 15.86 2.08
C ASP A 2 -3.72 16.28 3.33
N HIS A 3 -4.89 16.89 3.12
CA HIS A 3 -5.76 17.36 4.19
C HIS A 3 -6.30 16.24 5.10
N ASN A 4 -6.25 14.97 4.67
CA ASN A 4 -6.73 13.82 5.44
C ASN A 4 -5.65 13.23 6.36
N TYR A 5 -4.44 13.78 6.36
CA TYR A 5 -3.29 13.20 7.05
C TYR A 5 -3.58 12.85 8.51
N HIS A 6 -4.13 13.79 9.30
CA HIS A 6 -4.40 13.59 10.73
C HIS A 6 -5.31 12.38 10.98
N ASP A 7 -6.43 12.31 10.26
CA ASP A 7 -7.40 11.23 10.43
C ASP A 7 -6.87 9.91 9.92
N ARG A 8 -6.07 9.93 8.83
CA ARG A 8 -5.41 8.73 8.29
C ARG A 8 -4.41 8.14 9.27
N VAL A 9 -3.52 8.92 9.87
CA VAL A 9 -2.54 8.38 10.83
C VAL A 9 -3.20 7.97 12.15
N LYS A 10 -4.27 8.65 12.56
CA LYS A 10 -5.09 8.24 13.70
C LYS A 10 -5.78 6.89 13.44
N GLY A 11 -6.36 6.70 12.25
CA GLY A 11 -6.94 5.42 11.85
C GLY A 11 -5.91 4.29 11.81
N ARG A 12 -4.70 4.56 11.31
CA ARG A 12 -3.58 3.61 11.31
C ARG A 12 -3.18 3.19 12.71
N ARG A 13 -3.14 4.13 13.68
CA ARG A 13 -2.90 3.80 15.09
C ARG A 13 -3.90 2.77 15.62
N THR A 14 -5.19 2.98 15.37
CA THR A 14 -6.23 2.02 15.78
C THR A 14 -6.03 0.66 15.12
N ILE A 15 -5.81 0.64 13.79
CA ILE A 15 -5.59 -0.60 13.05
C ILE A 15 -4.36 -1.36 13.56
N VAL A 16 -3.26 -0.67 13.86
CA VAL A 16 -2.06 -1.29 14.40
C VAL A 16 -2.30 -1.83 15.81
N ALA A 17 -3.06 -1.13 16.65
CA ALA A 17 -3.41 -1.62 17.97
C ALA A 17 -4.25 -2.92 17.90
N ASP A 18 -5.19 -2.99 16.97
CA ASP A 18 -6.16 -4.09 16.86
C ASP A 18 -5.64 -5.27 16.00
N HIS A 19 -4.74 -5.00 15.06
CA HIS A 19 -4.33 -5.94 13.99
C HIS A 19 -2.82 -5.96 13.73
N ALA A 20 -1.99 -5.69 14.74
CA ALA A 20 -0.53 -5.59 14.63
C ALA A 20 0.11 -6.71 13.79
N SER A 21 -0.24 -7.98 14.07
CA SER A 21 0.33 -9.15 13.39
C SER A 21 -0.05 -9.26 11.91
N THR A 22 -1.15 -8.63 11.50
CA THR A 22 -1.58 -8.59 10.11
C THR A 22 -0.89 -7.46 9.38
N VAL A 23 -0.77 -6.27 9.99
CA VAL A 23 -0.39 -5.02 9.28
C VAL A 23 1.07 -4.62 9.45
N LEU A 24 1.79 -5.21 10.39
CA LEU A 24 3.22 -5.03 10.59
C LEU A 24 3.92 -6.39 10.52
N GLY A 25 5.11 -6.42 9.90
CA GLY A 25 5.94 -7.61 9.95
C GLY A 25 7.36 -7.33 9.54
N ALA A 26 8.29 -8.10 10.10
CA ALA A 26 9.70 -8.05 9.81
C ALA A 26 10.32 -9.44 9.98
N ILE A 27 11.26 -9.79 9.09
CA ILE A 27 12.20 -10.91 9.30
C ILE A 27 13.58 -10.35 9.66
N PRO A 28 14.51 -11.16 10.22
CA PRO A 28 15.82 -10.68 10.68
C PRO A 28 16.59 -9.84 9.65
N GLU A 29 16.55 -10.23 8.36
CA GLU A 29 17.21 -9.49 7.28
C GLU A 29 16.64 -8.08 7.06
N GLY A 30 15.38 -7.85 7.46
CA GLY A 30 14.70 -6.56 7.34
C GLY A 30 15.07 -5.55 8.45
N HIS A 31 15.65 -5.98 9.57
CA HIS A 31 15.86 -5.11 10.74
C HIS A 31 16.74 -3.88 10.43
N VAL A 32 17.79 -4.10 9.65
CA VAL A 32 18.71 -3.05 9.20
C VAL A 32 18.03 -2.08 8.23
N VAL A 33 17.13 -2.59 7.38
CA VAL A 33 16.34 -1.77 6.44
C VAL A 33 15.33 -0.91 7.20
N ILE A 34 14.64 -1.46 8.20
CA ILE A 34 13.68 -0.74 9.04
C ILE A 34 14.37 0.43 9.76
N ARG A 35 15.57 0.20 10.29
CA ARG A 35 16.37 1.24 10.96
C ARG A 35 16.69 2.38 10.01
N GLU A 36 17.17 2.08 8.81
CA GLU A 36 17.46 3.11 7.81
C GLU A 36 16.20 3.88 7.40
N VAL A 37 15.07 3.21 7.20
CA VAL A 37 13.78 3.86 6.89
C VAL A 37 13.36 4.79 8.03
N TYR A 38 13.46 4.33 9.27
CA TYR A 38 13.12 5.12 10.45
C TYR A 38 13.97 6.40 10.53
N GLU A 39 15.29 6.25 10.45
CA GLU A 39 16.24 7.36 10.53
C GLU A 39 16.03 8.32 9.35
N TYR A 40 15.95 7.81 8.13
CA TYR A 40 15.73 8.63 6.94
C TYR A 40 14.42 9.43 7.01
N LEU A 41 13.30 8.79 7.36
CA LEU A 41 12.01 9.46 7.37
C LEU A 41 11.92 10.50 8.49
N LEU A 42 12.29 10.13 9.72
CA LEU A 42 12.08 10.98 10.89
C LEU A 42 13.21 11.99 11.10
N ALA A 43 14.46 11.68 10.79
CA ALA A 43 15.58 12.59 11.01
C ALA A 43 15.84 13.53 9.82
N GLU A 44 15.54 13.09 8.59
CA GLU A 44 15.91 13.81 7.37
C GLU A 44 14.68 14.23 6.55
N TYR A 45 13.94 13.28 5.97
CA TYR A 45 12.95 13.59 4.93
C TYR A 45 11.78 14.42 5.45
N LEU A 46 11.06 13.95 6.48
CA LEU A 46 9.83 14.60 6.93
C LEU A 46 10.06 15.99 7.51
N PRO A 47 11.04 16.23 8.41
CA PRO A 47 11.30 17.57 8.95
C PRO A 47 11.78 18.57 7.88
N ILE A 48 12.57 18.13 6.89
CA ILE A 48 13.06 19.00 5.82
C ILE A 48 11.93 19.30 4.81
N ARG A 49 11.16 18.28 4.41
CA ARG A 49 10.15 18.43 3.35
C ARG A 49 8.87 19.12 3.85
N TYR A 50 8.49 18.88 5.11
CA TYR A 50 7.26 19.38 5.73
C TYR A 50 7.52 19.99 7.12
N PRO A 51 8.33 21.07 7.22
CA PRO A 51 8.74 21.67 8.50
C PRO A 51 7.58 22.28 9.31
N SER A 52 6.45 22.57 8.67
CA SER A 52 5.22 23.02 9.35
C SER A 52 4.53 21.88 10.13
N MET A 53 4.80 20.62 9.78
CA MET A 53 4.18 19.44 10.37
C MET A 53 5.12 18.66 11.26
N PHE A 54 6.42 18.67 10.96
CA PHE A 54 7.42 17.88 11.67
C PHE A 54 8.63 18.72 12.06
N GLU A 55 9.29 18.32 13.13
CA GLU A 55 10.45 19.01 13.66
C GLU A 55 11.38 18.02 14.34
N VAL A 56 12.68 18.25 14.23
CA VAL A 56 13.68 17.59 15.09
C VAL A 56 13.99 18.54 16.23
N ARG A 57 13.63 18.15 17.45
CA ARG A 57 14.01 18.86 18.68
C ARG A 57 15.34 18.31 19.17
N ARG A 58 16.18 19.19 19.68
CA ARG A 58 17.51 18.85 20.21
C ARG A 58 17.62 19.39 21.63
N ASP A 59 18.05 18.53 22.54
CA ASP A 59 18.38 18.88 23.92
C ASP A 59 19.77 18.30 24.26
N GLY A 60 20.79 19.17 24.22
CA GLY A 60 22.18 18.77 24.28
C GLY A 60 22.56 17.78 23.18
N ILE A 61 22.92 16.56 23.58
CA ILE A 61 23.28 15.45 22.67
C ILE A 61 22.07 14.60 22.22
N SER A 62 20.91 14.81 22.86
CA SER A 62 19.70 14.07 22.57
C SER A 62 18.90 14.76 21.46
N SER A 63 18.33 13.97 20.55
CA SER A 63 17.37 14.42 19.56
C SER A 63 16.11 13.58 19.56
N THR A 64 14.98 14.27 19.37
CA THR A 64 13.66 13.68 19.24
C THR A 64 12.96 14.22 18.01
N PHE A 65 12.24 13.34 17.32
CA PHE A 65 11.30 13.72 16.28
C PHE A 65 10.00 14.15 16.95
N PHE A 66 9.45 15.29 16.52
CA PHE A 66 8.16 15.80 16.98
C PHE A 66 7.20 15.96 15.81
N ASN A 67 6.08 15.25 15.88
CA ASN A 67 4.96 15.41 14.96
C ASN A 67 4.02 16.49 15.50
N LYS A 68 4.06 17.70 14.93
CA LYS A 68 3.27 18.86 15.37
C LYS A 68 1.76 18.65 15.20
N VAL A 69 1.37 17.76 14.28
CA VAL A 69 -0.03 17.48 13.98
C VAL A 69 -0.63 16.53 15.01
N THR A 70 0.05 15.42 15.31
CA THR A 70 -0.44 14.43 16.29
C THR A 70 0.02 14.71 17.72
N ARG A 71 0.97 15.64 17.91
CA ARG A 71 1.63 15.97 19.17
C ARG A 71 2.42 14.81 19.80
N LEU A 72 2.77 13.81 19.00
CA LEU A 72 3.61 12.70 19.44
C LEU A 72 5.11 12.97 19.24
N GLU A 73 5.90 12.36 20.09
CA GLU A 73 7.36 12.37 20.05
C GLU A 73 7.90 10.97 19.80
N SER A 74 9.05 10.89 19.13
CA SER A 74 9.74 9.64 18.87
C SER A 74 11.26 9.83 19.00
N PRO A 75 11.98 8.89 19.61
CA PRO A 75 13.40 9.07 19.88
C PRO A 75 14.22 8.93 18.59
N LEU A 76 15.18 9.84 18.38
CA LEU A 76 16.15 9.77 17.28
C LEU A 76 17.54 9.36 17.76
N SER A 77 17.99 9.86 18.92
CA SER A 77 19.28 9.45 19.50
C SER A 77 19.29 8.02 20.06
N SER A 78 18.12 7.48 20.42
CA SER A 78 17.94 6.10 20.86
C SER A 78 16.71 5.50 20.18
N PRO A 79 16.79 5.20 18.86
CA PRO A 79 15.68 4.57 18.15
C PRO A 79 15.30 3.23 18.81
N PRO A 80 14.05 2.76 18.66
CA PRO A 80 13.62 1.49 19.24
C PRO A 80 14.55 0.33 18.84
N HIS A 81 14.89 -0.51 19.81
CA HIS A 81 15.64 -1.74 19.56
C HIS A 81 14.77 -2.81 18.86
N ASP A 82 13.48 -2.85 19.18
CA ASP A 82 12.51 -3.72 18.54
C ASP A 82 12.11 -3.15 17.16
N PRO A 83 12.33 -3.87 16.06
CA PRO A 83 11.92 -3.43 14.73
C PRO A 83 10.42 -3.19 14.61
N LEU A 84 9.57 -3.94 15.32
CA LEU A 84 8.12 -3.77 15.23
C LEU A 84 7.67 -2.45 15.88
N GLU A 85 8.33 -2.02 16.96
CA GLU A 85 8.06 -0.71 17.57
C GLU A 85 8.50 0.43 16.65
N ALA A 86 9.63 0.28 15.94
CA ALA A 86 10.04 1.25 14.92
C ALA A 86 9.02 1.32 13.76
N LEU A 87 8.54 0.17 13.26
CA LEU A 87 7.50 0.12 12.23
C LEU A 87 6.18 0.74 12.70
N LYS A 88 5.80 0.55 13.96
CA LYS A 88 4.62 1.17 14.57
C LYS A 88 4.74 2.70 14.62
N ILE A 89 5.90 3.23 15.03
CA ILE A 89 6.11 4.68 15.00
C ILE A 89 6.01 5.23 13.57
N ILE A 90 6.59 4.53 12.59
CA ILE A 90 6.50 4.92 11.18
C ILE A 90 5.04 4.87 10.71
N SER A 91 4.27 3.83 11.07
CA SER A 91 2.87 3.68 10.64
C SER A 91 1.95 4.75 11.22
N GLU A 92 2.25 5.26 12.41
CA GLU A 92 1.56 6.37 13.06
C GLU A 92 2.03 7.76 12.59
N THR A 93 3.07 7.82 11.75
CA THR A 93 3.67 9.06 11.24
C THR A 93 3.48 9.23 9.73
N VAL A 94 3.58 8.14 8.97
CA VAL A 94 3.49 8.12 7.50
C VAL A 94 2.23 7.39 7.07
N GLU A 95 1.48 8.04 6.18
CA GLU A 95 0.17 7.57 5.72
C GLU A 95 0.24 6.47 4.65
N ASP A 96 1.38 6.38 3.95
CA ASP A 96 1.63 5.41 2.91
C ASP A 96 1.85 4.02 3.52
N ASP A 97 1.32 3.00 2.85
CA ASP A 97 1.72 1.62 3.11
C ASP A 97 3.04 1.34 2.39
N MET A 98 3.85 0.45 2.95
CA MET A 98 5.22 0.19 2.52
C MET A 98 5.55 -1.30 2.61
N PHE A 99 6.11 -1.85 1.54
CA PHE A 99 6.85 -3.10 1.54
C PHE A 99 8.34 -2.79 1.35
N LEU A 100 9.16 -3.27 2.28
CA LEU A 100 10.60 -3.14 2.23
C LEU A 100 11.17 -4.38 1.56
N LEU A 101 11.86 -4.17 0.43
CA LEU A 101 12.31 -5.24 -0.45
C LEU A 101 13.83 -5.27 -0.50
N LEU A 102 14.42 -6.43 -0.23
CA LEU A 102 15.85 -6.67 -0.44
C LEU A 102 16.06 -7.55 -1.66
N GLN A 103 17.02 -7.18 -2.50
CA GLN A 103 17.46 -8.02 -3.60
C GLN A 103 18.24 -9.21 -3.03
N GLU A 104 17.89 -10.43 -3.45
CA GLU A 104 18.59 -11.62 -3.00
C GLU A 104 20.04 -11.66 -3.54
N PRO A 105 21.04 -11.98 -2.70
CA PRO A 105 22.45 -11.89 -3.08
C PRO A 105 22.89 -12.97 -4.10
N ASN A 106 22.11 -14.04 -4.26
CA ASN A 106 22.49 -15.24 -5.02
C ASN A 106 21.85 -15.36 -6.39
N THR A 107 21.59 -14.25 -7.09
CA THR A 107 21.18 -14.37 -8.50
C THR A 107 22.35 -14.77 -9.38
N PRO A 108 22.18 -15.77 -10.28
CA PRO A 108 23.14 -16.07 -11.31
C PRO A 108 23.51 -14.82 -12.13
N ALA A 109 24.77 -14.71 -12.52
CA ALA A 109 25.24 -13.59 -13.33
C ALA A 109 24.43 -13.49 -14.64
N GLY A 110 23.73 -12.37 -14.85
CA GLY A 110 22.92 -12.12 -16.04
C GLY A 110 21.41 -12.18 -15.81
N GLU A 111 20.93 -12.61 -14.64
CA GLU A 111 19.52 -12.53 -14.26
C GLU A 111 19.25 -11.34 -13.31
N PRO A 112 18.13 -10.62 -13.46
CA PRO A 112 17.72 -9.63 -12.47
C PRO A 112 17.52 -10.31 -11.11
N GLY A 113 18.24 -9.86 -10.07
CA GLY A 113 18.05 -10.34 -8.70
C GLY A 113 16.60 -10.26 -8.25
N GLU A 114 16.05 -11.37 -7.75
CA GLU A 114 14.70 -11.41 -7.19
C GLU A 114 14.65 -10.56 -5.92
N HIS A 115 13.60 -9.75 -5.79
CA HIS A 115 13.38 -8.95 -4.60
C HIS A 115 12.47 -9.69 -3.62
N LYS A 116 12.94 -9.84 -2.38
CA LYS A 116 12.21 -10.46 -1.26
C LYS A 116 11.61 -9.39 -0.35
N SER A 117 10.35 -9.54 0.04
CA SER A 117 9.75 -8.70 1.08
C SER A 117 10.31 -9.08 2.45
N VAL A 118 11.07 -8.18 3.07
CA VAL A 118 11.74 -8.44 4.35
C VAL A 118 11.09 -7.72 5.53
N ALA A 119 10.28 -6.71 5.26
CA ALA A 119 9.44 -6.05 6.24
C ALA A 119 8.30 -5.30 5.53
N PHE A 120 7.26 -4.96 6.27
CA PHE A 120 6.16 -4.17 5.74
C PHE A 120 5.39 -3.39 6.82
N ILE A 121 4.73 -2.33 6.36
CA ILE A 121 3.66 -1.61 7.04
C ILE A 121 2.50 -1.55 6.04
N CYS A 122 1.41 -2.24 6.29
CA CYS A 122 0.26 -2.27 5.38
C CYS A 122 -1.05 -2.20 6.15
N CYS A 123 -1.44 -0.99 6.53
CA CYS A 123 -2.66 -0.72 7.28
C CYS A 123 -3.88 -0.57 6.38
N TYR A 124 -3.72 -0.29 5.08
CA TYR A 124 -4.83 -0.15 4.15
C TYR A 124 -4.72 -1.11 2.96
N PRO A 125 -4.63 -2.45 3.19
CA PRO A 125 -4.61 -3.42 2.10
C PRO A 125 -5.92 -3.39 1.30
N GLY A 126 -5.83 -3.75 0.01
CA GLY A 126 -6.94 -3.80 -0.92
C GLY A 126 -7.25 -5.22 -1.41
N GLY A 127 -7.76 -6.08 -0.54
CA GLY A 127 -8.16 -7.45 -0.88
C GLY A 127 -7.04 -8.49 -0.78
N PHE A 128 -6.11 -8.30 0.14
CA PHE A 128 -5.08 -9.30 0.45
C PHE A 128 -4.61 -9.14 1.89
N ASP A 129 -4.19 -10.24 2.52
CA ASP A 129 -3.49 -10.18 3.80
C ASP A 129 -2.00 -9.87 3.55
N PRO A 130 -1.46 -8.74 4.08
CA PRO A 130 -0.07 -8.37 3.85
C PRO A 130 0.92 -9.28 4.60
N SER A 131 0.52 -9.90 5.72
CA SER A 131 1.36 -10.82 6.47
C SER A 131 1.77 -12.04 5.66
N GLU A 132 0.89 -12.49 4.75
CA GLU A 132 1.19 -13.60 3.84
C GLU A 132 2.27 -13.27 2.82
N LYS A 133 2.69 -12.00 2.68
CA LYS A 133 3.70 -11.58 1.71
C LYS A 133 5.10 -11.54 2.30
N LEU A 134 5.22 -11.55 3.64
CA LEU A 134 6.50 -11.48 4.34
C LEU A 134 7.38 -12.69 4.01
N GLY A 135 8.65 -12.43 3.72
CA GLY A 135 9.66 -13.43 3.38
C GLY A 135 9.54 -14.01 1.97
N LYS A 136 8.55 -13.58 1.16
CA LYS A 136 8.35 -14.09 -0.20
C LYS A 136 9.03 -13.17 -1.24
N GLY A 137 9.52 -13.79 -2.31
CA GLY A 137 9.97 -13.10 -3.50
C GLY A 137 8.80 -12.50 -4.30
N LEU A 138 9.06 -11.48 -5.12
CA LEU A 138 8.01 -10.79 -5.89
C LEU A 138 7.19 -11.75 -6.74
N LYS A 139 7.82 -12.77 -7.36
CA LYS A 139 7.08 -13.76 -8.15
C LYS A 139 6.07 -14.54 -7.30
N ALA A 140 6.49 -14.99 -6.11
CA ALA A 140 5.63 -15.74 -5.19
C ALA A 140 4.48 -14.88 -4.63
N ILE A 141 4.74 -13.60 -4.34
CA ILE A 141 3.73 -12.64 -3.87
C ILE A 141 2.58 -12.47 -4.87
N HIS A 142 2.90 -12.46 -6.16
CA HIS A 142 1.99 -12.12 -7.25
C HIS A 142 1.40 -13.34 -7.99
N VAL A 143 1.62 -14.57 -7.53
CA VAL A 143 0.96 -15.77 -8.07
C VAL A 143 -0.55 -15.61 -8.31
N PRO A 144 -1.33 -14.93 -7.43
CA PRO A 144 -2.76 -14.75 -7.64
C PRO A 144 -3.12 -13.76 -8.76
N VAL A 145 -2.16 -12.94 -9.23
CA VAL A 145 -2.43 -11.85 -10.17
C VAL A 145 -2.44 -12.39 -11.61
N PRO A 146 -3.58 -12.27 -12.33
CA PRO A 146 -3.70 -12.73 -13.71
C PRO A 146 -2.64 -12.12 -14.63
N ALA A 147 -2.02 -12.95 -15.47
CA ALA A 147 -1.01 -12.57 -16.44
C ALA A 147 0.25 -11.88 -15.85
N TYR A 148 0.55 -12.09 -14.56
CA TYR A 148 1.75 -11.56 -13.93
C TYR A 148 3.04 -12.00 -14.65
N ASP A 149 3.10 -13.23 -15.14
CA ASP A 149 4.23 -13.78 -15.90
C ASP A 149 4.65 -12.91 -17.09
N LYS A 150 3.70 -12.22 -17.73
CA LYS A 150 3.97 -11.30 -18.86
C LYS A 150 4.65 -10.00 -18.43
N ILE A 151 4.42 -9.56 -17.19
CA ILE A 151 4.91 -8.26 -16.68
C ILE A 151 6.03 -8.41 -15.64
N GLY A 152 6.15 -9.56 -14.99
CA GLY A 152 7.08 -9.87 -13.91
C GLY A 152 8.54 -9.50 -14.23
N PRO A 153 9.08 -9.89 -15.40
CA PRO A 153 10.44 -9.52 -15.78
C PRO A 153 10.65 -8.00 -15.93
N SER A 154 9.64 -7.27 -16.41
CA SER A 154 9.71 -5.80 -16.49
C SER A 154 9.60 -5.17 -15.10
N MET A 155 8.80 -5.80 -14.23
CA MET A 155 8.59 -5.43 -12.84
C MET A 155 9.92 -5.49 -12.06
N GLU A 156 10.67 -6.58 -12.17
CA GLU A 156 12.00 -6.68 -11.55
C GLU A 156 13.00 -5.61 -12.03
N ARG A 157 12.81 -5.06 -13.23
CA ARG A 157 13.69 -4.03 -13.80
C ARG A 157 13.29 -2.59 -13.45
N TYR A 158 12.01 -2.31 -13.27
CA TYR A 158 11.49 -0.94 -13.09
C TYR A 158 10.19 -0.92 -12.27
N PHE A 159 10.12 -0.06 -11.24
CA PHE A 159 8.83 0.33 -10.65
C PHE A 159 8.61 1.83 -10.53
N SER A 160 7.57 2.28 -11.24
CA SER A 160 6.65 3.35 -10.83
C SER A 160 5.37 3.18 -11.67
N ARG A 161 4.20 3.04 -11.04
CA ARG A 161 2.89 2.83 -11.69
C ARG A 161 1.75 3.34 -10.81
N VAL A 162 0.59 3.57 -11.41
CA VAL A 162 -0.68 3.82 -10.70
C VAL A 162 -1.53 2.56 -10.81
N GLU A 163 -2.14 2.13 -9.71
CA GLU A 163 -2.99 0.95 -9.62
C GLU A 163 -4.42 1.38 -9.22
N TRP A 164 -5.46 0.67 -9.70
CA TRP A 164 -6.84 1.00 -9.36
C TRP A 164 -7.76 -0.22 -9.26
N ALA A 165 -8.81 -0.11 -8.45
CA ALA A 165 -9.89 -1.08 -8.30
C ALA A 165 -11.20 -0.37 -7.91
N VAL A 166 -12.35 -1.04 -8.02
CA VAL A 166 -13.60 -0.59 -7.38
C VAL A 166 -13.84 -1.45 -6.15
N GLN A 167 -14.17 -0.79 -5.04
CA GLN A 167 -14.63 -1.47 -3.82
C GLN A 167 -16.03 -0.99 -3.45
N THR A 168 -16.84 -1.87 -2.88
CA THR A 168 -18.27 -1.60 -2.60
C THR A 168 -18.52 -1.05 -1.20
N HIS A 169 -17.46 -0.64 -0.50
CA HIS A 169 -17.51 -0.09 0.86
C HIS A 169 -16.57 1.11 1.02
N THR A 170 -16.72 1.83 2.12
CA THR A 170 -15.94 3.03 2.44
C THR A 170 -14.65 2.75 3.23
N LYS A 171 -14.42 1.50 3.65
CA LYS A 171 -13.28 1.12 4.51
C LYS A 171 -11.96 1.15 3.75
N LEU A 172 -10.92 1.70 4.38
CA LEU A 172 -9.54 1.66 3.87
C LEU A 172 -8.83 0.34 4.21
N PHE A 173 -9.05 -0.19 5.42
CA PHE A 173 -8.58 -1.51 5.85
C PHE A 173 -9.51 -2.58 5.29
N ALA A 174 -9.06 -3.25 4.23
CA ALA A 174 -9.79 -4.34 3.57
C ALA A 174 -8.83 -5.51 3.27
N PRO A 175 -8.42 -6.30 4.28
CA PRO A 175 -7.47 -7.41 4.08
C PRO A 175 -8.05 -8.58 3.29
N SER A 176 -9.35 -8.56 2.98
CA SER A 176 -10.05 -9.53 2.17
C SER A 176 -11.27 -8.90 1.50
N GLY A 177 -11.97 -9.66 0.65
CA GLY A 177 -13.27 -9.28 0.11
C GLY A 177 -13.22 -8.41 -1.15
N ASN A 178 -12.18 -7.60 -1.38
CA ASN A 178 -12.02 -6.85 -2.63
C ASN A 178 -11.54 -7.74 -3.79
N HIS A 179 -10.57 -8.61 -3.54
CA HIS A 179 -10.16 -9.62 -4.52
C HIS A 179 -10.95 -10.91 -4.34
N ILE A 180 -11.12 -11.65 -5.44
CA ILE A 180 -11.67 -13.01 -5.41
C ILE A 180 -10.48 -13.99 -5.43
N HIS A 181 -10.42 -14.86 -4.43
CA HIS A 181 -9.40 -15.89 -4.33
C HIS A 181 -9.87 -17.22 -4.93
N VAL A 182 -8.91 -18.08 -5.30
CA VAL A 182 -9.22 -19.40 -5.89
C VAL A 182 -10.06 -20.22 -4.93
N GLY A 183 -11.22 -20.71 -5.42
CA GLY A 183 -12.14 -21.54 -4.64
C GLY A 183 -13.32 -20.78 -4.00
N GLU A 184 -13.34 -19.45 -4.09
CA GLU A 184 -14.47 -18.65 -3.61
C GLU A 184 -15.66 -18.73 -4.59
N THR A 185 -16.86 -19.00 -4.08
CA THR A 185 -18.11 -18.85 -4.83
C THR A 185 -18.64 -17.44 -4.64
N VAL A 186 -18.95 -16.76 -5.73
CA VAL A 186 -19.46 -15.39 -5.70
C VAL A 186 -20.80 -15.29 -6.40
N GLN A 187 -21.69 -14.47 -5.85
CA GLN A 187 -22.93 -14.10 -6.51
C GLN A 187 -22.60 -13.11 -7.64
N GLU A 188 -22.93 -13.49 -8.87
CA GLU A 188 -22.86 -12.59 -10.01
C GLU A 188 -23.93 -11.50 -9.90
N ASP A 189 -23.59 -10.29 -10.36
CA ASP A 189 -24.48 -9.13 -10.35
C ASP A 189 -25.16 -8.90 -8.99
N ALA A 190 -24.39 -9.05 -7.92
CA ALA A 190 -24.83 -8.77 -6.57
C ALA A 190 -25.32 -7.32 -6.45
N HIS A 191 -26.28 -7.09 -5.54
CA HIS A 191 -26.72 -5.73 -5.25
C HIS A 191 -25.54 -4.90 -4.73
N VAL A 192 -25.32 -3.73 -5.34
CA VAL A 192 -24.30 -2.75 -4.94
C VAL A 192 -24.99 -1.49 -4.49
N ASP A 193 -24.74 -1.09 -3.25
CA ASP A 193 -25.05 0.26 -2.80
C ASP A 193 -24.04 1.23 -3.39
N ILE A 194 -24.51 2.09 -4.29
CA ILE A 194 -23.68 3.05 -5.01
C ILE A 194 -23.18 4.16 -4.06
N GLU A 195 -23.92 4.49 -3.00
CA GLU A 195 -23.52 5.52 -2.04
C GLU A 195 -22.25 5.12 -1.28
N THR A 196 -22.03 3.81 -1.11
CA THR A 196 -20.84 3.26 -0.45
C THR A 196 -19.76 2.81 -1.42
N ALA A 197 -20.06 2.69 -2.72
CA ALA A 197 -19.11 2.29 -3.74
C ALA A 197 -18.03 3.37 -3.97
N ARG A 198 -16.77 2.93 -4.03
CA ARG A 198 -15.59 3.81 -4.18
C ARG A 198 -14.70 3.32 -5.32
N LEU A 199 -14.21 4.26 -6.12
CA LEU A 199 -13.01 4.06 -6.91
C LEU A 199 -11.81 4.10 -5.96
N ARG A 200 -11.15 2.96 -5.79
CA ARG A 200 -9.90 2.82 -5.05
C ARG A 200 -8.73 3.02 -6.01
N VAL A 201 -7.84 3.95 -5.66
CA VAL A 201 -6.62 4.23 -6.45
C VAL A 201 -5.41 4.18 -5.53
N GLU A 202 -4.36 3.52 -5.97
CA GLU A 202 -3.07 3.47 -5.27
C GLU A 202 -2.02 4.20 -6.10
N LEU A 203 -1.52 5.30 -5.54
CA LEU A 203 -0.34 5.99 -6.09
C LEU A 203 0.89 5.26 -5.57
N GLN A 204 1.54 4.47 -6.43
CA GLN A 204 2.67 3.63 -6.05
C GLN A 204 3.99 4.32 -6.38
N THR A 205 4.95 4.27 -5.44
CA THR A 205 6.31 4.76 -5.63
C THR A 205 7.33 3.70 -5.28
N LEU A 206 8.49 3.76 -5.92
CA LEU A 206 9.63 2.92 -5.61
C LEU A 206 10.83 3.81 -5.30
N THR A 207 11.35 3.69 -4.09
CA THR A 207 12.52 4.45 -3.65
C THR A 207 13.63 3.51 -3.26
N ARG A 208 14.84 3.73 -3.77
CA ARG A 208 16.01 2.96 -3.34
C ARG A 208 16.71 3.67 -2.20
N LEU A 209 16.89 2.96 -1.08
CA LEU A 209 17.62 3.45 0.07
C LEU A 209 19.13 3.56 -0.22
N PRO A 210 19.81 4.61 0.29
CA PRO A 210 21.22 4.83 0.01
C PRO A 210 22.16 3.82 0.66
N GLN A 211 21.92 3.41 1.91
CA GLN A 211 22.83 2.57 2.68
C GLN A 211 22.58 1.08 2.43
N THR A 212 21.36 0.59 2.70
CA THR A 212 21.02 -0.83 2.53
C THR A 212 20.76 -1.23 1.09
N ARG A 213 20.57 -0.26 0.20
CA ARG A 213 20.18 -0.46 -1.20
C ARG A 213 18.83 -1.14 -1.40
N ALA A 214 18.09 -1.38 -0.31
CA ALA A 214 16.74 -1.91 -0.32
C ALA A 214 15.80 -0.98 -1.08
N LEU A 215 14.74 -1.55 -1.62
CA LEU A 215 13.66 -0.80 -2.24
C LEU A 215 12.51 -0.63 -1.24
N ILE A 216 12.04 0.60 -1.09
CA ILE A 216 10.76 0.91 -0.47
C ILE A 216 9.75 0.93 -1.62
N PHE A 217 8.94 -0.12 -1.73
CA PHE A 217 7.72 -0.07 -2.51
C PHE A 217 6.62 0.50 -1.62
N SER A 218 6.18 1.71 -1.91
CA SER A 218 5.14 2.36 -1.11
C SER A 218 3.93 2.69 -1.96
N PHE A 219 2.78 2.75 -1.34
CA PHE A 219 1.58 3.23 -2.00
C PHE A 219 0.69 4.01 -1.05
N LYS A 220 0.13 5.10 -1.58
CA LYS A 220 -0.93 5.86 -0.92
C LYS A 220 -2.26 5.52 -1.55
N THR A 221 -3.18 5.01 -0.73
CA THR A 221 -4.55 4.71 -1.14
C THR A 221 -5.43 5.95 -1.12
N TYR A 222 -6.24 6.11 -2.16
CA TYR A 222 -7.33 7.08 -2.27
C TYR A 222 -8.63 6.33 -2.53
N LEU A 223 -9.72 6.82 -1.92
CA LEU A 223 -11.07 6.32 -2.15
C LEU A 223 -11.94 7.49 -2.60
N TYR A 224 -12.45 7.41 -3.82
CA TYR A 224 -13.32 8.43 -4.40
C TYR A 224 -14.74 7.88 -4.53
N PRO A 225 -15.78 8.57 -4.01
CA PRO A 225 -17.18 8.25 -4.32
C PRO A 225 -17.40 8.16 -5.83
N LEU A 226 -18.12 7.12 -6.29
CA LEU A 226 -18.45 7.01 -7.71
C LEU A 226 -19.32 8.17 -8.20
N SER A 227 -20.10 8.78 -7.30
CA SER A 227 -20.86 10.00 -7.55
C SER A 227 -19.98 11.16 -7.99
N ASP A 228 -18.81 11.31 -7.38
CA ASP A 228 -17.91 12.43 -7.65
C ASP A 228 -17.27 12.24 -9.02
N ILE A 229 -16.79 11.02 -9.32
CA ILE A 229 -16.26 10.65 -10.65
C ILE A 229 -17.31 10.89 -11.75
N LYS A 230 -18.57 10.53 -11.49
CA LYS A 230 -19.67 10.76 -12.41
C LYS A 230 -19.96 12.25 -12.59
N ALA A 231 -20.02 13.01 -11.50
CA ALA A 231 -20.27 14.45 -11.52
C ALA A 231 -19.18 15.23 -12.28
N GLU A 232 -17.94 14.73 -12.27
CA GLU A 232 -16.83 15.26 -13.08
C GLU A 232 -16.92 14.90 -14.57
N GLY A 233 -17.93 14.13 -15.00
CA GLY A 233 -18.11 13.71 -16.39
C GLY A 233 -17.22 12.52 -16.82
N LEU A 234 -16.53 11.89 -15.87
CA LEU A 234 -15.61 10.77 -16.12
C LEU A 234 -16.29 9.40 -16.04
N GLY A 235 -17.60 9.37 -15.74
CA GLY A 235 -18.39 8.14 -15.62
C GLY A 235 -18.24 7.17 -16.80
N PRO A 236 -18.47 7.60 -18.06
CA PRO A 236 -18.32 6.73 -19.22
C PRO A 236 -16.91 6.13 -19.36
N GLN A 237 -15.86 6.93 -19.12
CA GLN A 237 -14.47 6.45 -19.22
C GLN A 237 -14.14 5.42 -18.14
N LEU A 238 -14.62 5.61 -16.92
CA LEU A 238 -14.45 4.61 -15.86
C LEU A 238 -15.23 3.32 -16.17
N ALA A 239 -16.45 3.42 -16.71
CA ALA A 239 -17.22 2.25 -17.12
C ALA A 239 -16.52 1.45 -18.23
N ASP A 240 -15.95 2.14 -19.23
CA ASP A 240 -15.15 1.49 -20.28
C ASP A 240 -13.91 0.80 -19.70
N ALA A 241 -13.25 1.41 -18.71
CA ALA A 241 -12.11 0.81 -18.02
C ALA A 241 -12.50 -0.44 -17.22
N VAL A 242 -13.67 -0.42 -16.56
CA VAL A 242 -14.23 -1.58 -15.84
C VAL A 242 -14.50 -2.73 -16.81
N GLU A 243 -15.14 -2.47 -17.94
CA GLU A 243 -15.41 -3.48 -18.98
C GLU A 243 -14.11 -3.98 -19.64
N GLY A 244 -13.12 -3.10 -19.75
CA GLY A 244 -11.76 -3.42 -20.20
C GLY A 244 -11.06 -4.48 -19.34
N LEU A 245 -11.42 -4.63 -18.06
CA LEU A 245 -10.91 -5.73 -17.22
C LEU A 245 -11.27 -7.11 -17.78
N LYS A 246 -12.42 -7.22 -18.46
CA LYS A 246 -12.90 -8.45 -19.08
C LYS A 246 -12.41 -8.61 -20.52
N ALA A 247 -12.34 -7.52 -21.29
CA ALA A 247 -12.00 -7.55 -22.71
C ALA A 247 -10.50 -7.38 -23.02
N GLY A 248 -9.69 -6.97 -22.03
CA GLY A 248 -8.28 -6.60 -22.22
C GLY A 248 -7.30 -7.76 -22.36
N ASN A 249 -6.00 -7.44 -22.24
CA ASN A 249 -4.88 -8.38 -22.42
C ASN A 249 -4.67 -9.38 -21.25
N ALA A 250 -5.41 -9.19 -20.15
CA ALA A 250 -5.45 -10.07 -18.99
C ALA A 250 -6.91 -10.26 -18.49
N PRO A 251 -7.78 -10.99 -19.21
CA PRO A 251 -9.21 -11.11 -18.89
C PRO A 251 -9.52 -11.65 -17.49
N GLY A 252 -8.59 -12.40 -16.88
CA GLY A 252 -8.72 -12.86 -15.50
C GLY A 252 -8.82 -11.72 -14.48
N MET A 253 -8.38 -10.51 -14.83
CA MET A 253 -8.47 -9.33 -13.96
C MET A 253 -9.90 -8.98 -13.60
N TRP A 254 -10.87 -9.26 -14.48
CA TRP A 254 -12.29 -9.10 -14.19
C TRP A 254 -12.73 -9.89 -12.95
N VAL A 255 -12.36 -11.17 -12.88
CA VAL A 255 -12.69 -12.02 -11.73
C VAL A 255 -11.82 -11.62 -10.53
N TYR A 256 -10.52 -11.47 -10.73
CA TYR A 256 -9.58 -11.15 -9.66
C TYR A 256 -9.97 -9.88 -8.89
N LYS A 257 -10.38 -8.80 -9.58
CA LYS A 257 -10.86 -7.54 -8.97
C LYS A 257 -12.32 -7.56 -8.53
N GLY A 258 -12.98 -8.71 -8.61
CA GLY A 258 -14.37 -8.87 -8.19
C GLY A 258 -15.41 -8.26 -9.13
N GLY A 259 -15.03 -7.87 -10.36
CA GLY A 259 -15.92 -7.24 -11.34
C GLY A 259 -17.19 -8.04 -11.61
N VAL A 260 -17.13 -9.38 -11.54
CA VAL A 260 -18.31 -10.28 -11.62
C VAL A 260 -19.42 -9.92 -10.62
N ARG A 261 -19.08 -9.33 -9.46
CA ARG A 261 -20.04 -8.96 -8.42
C ARG A 261 -20.66 -7.60 -8.66
N TRP A 262 -19.83 -6.60 -8.99
CA TRP A 262 -20.21 -5.18 -8.92
C TRP A 262 -20.23 -4.48 -10.28
N GLY A 263 -19.62 -5.07 -11.32
CA GLY A 263 -19.33 -4.37 -12.57
C GLY A 263 -20.58 -3.91 -13.31
N LYS A 264 -21.63 -4.74 -13.39
CA LYS A 264 -22.88 -4.36 -14.04
C LYS A 264 -23.53 -3.14 -13.36
N ALA A 265 -23.78 -3.23 -12.06
CA ALA A 265 -24.43 -2.15 -11.29
C ALA A 265 -23.64 -0.84 -11.35
N VAL A 266 -22.30 -0.94 -11.26
CA VAL A 266 -21.41 0.21 -11.34
C VAL A 266 -21.42 0.85 -12.73
N CYS A 267 -21.32 0.07 -13.81
CA CYS A 267 -21.36 0.59 -15.17
C CYS A 267 -22.71 1.24 -15.51
N ASP A 268 -23.83 0.62 -15.09
CA ASP A 268 -25.17 1.17 -15.28
C ASP A 268 -25.32 2.53 -14.58
N TYR A 269 -24.81 2.64 -13.34
CA TYR A 269 -24.81 3.92 -12.62
C TYR A 269 -23.94 4.97 -13.30
N LEU A 270 -22.70 4.64 -13.66
CA LEU A 270 -21.74 5.59 -14.22
C LEU A 270 -22.19 6.18 -15.57
N ARG A 271 -23.05 5.47 -16.32
CA ARG A 271 -23.56 5.90 -17.63
C ARG A 271 -24.99 6.46 -17.62
N SER A 272 -25.67 6.48 -16.47
CA SER A 272 -27.04 7.03 -16.35
C SER A 272 -27.10 8.56 -16.30
#